data_AF-A0A2D4ERU6-F1
#
_entry.id   AF-A0A2D4ERU6-F1
#
_cell.length_a   1.000
_cell.length_b   1.000
_cell.length_c   1.000
_cell.angle_alpha   90.00
_cell.angle_beta   90.00
_cell.angle_gamma   90.00
#
_symmetry.space_group_name_H-M   'P 1'
#
loop_
_entity.id
_entity.type
_entity.pdbx_description
1 polymer ?
#
loop_
_entity_poly.entity_id
_entity_poly.type
_entity_poly.pdbx_seq_one_letter_code
_entity_poly.pdbx_strand_id
1 'polypeptide(L)'
;NPVLFHLEDVGLVKFDVRYIVLLKSVNPLKLYVYDVFWLRFSNRPFSLDDLDDYEKHFTVMNYAPEISLKQIHYNEFIPLFEKQYSEYSWKTVEEDIFKAFVELFRAACAKPAPLGICDYPSSRAVYAIDLMLKWESSGNGKQHMQPQVLEVNFNPDCERACKYHPTFFNDVFCTLFLDEPNNCHVTSIV
;
A
#
# COMPACT_ATOMS: atom_id res chain seq x y z
N ASN A 1 -14.30 -4.08 10.87
CA ASN A 1 -13.59 -3.46 12.00
C ASN A 1 -12.23 -2.98 11.50
N PRO A 2 -12.09 -1.73 11.05
CA PRO A 2 -10.81 -1.23 10.52
C PRO A 2 -9.76 -1.11 11.63
N VAL A 3 -8.49 -1.30 11.28
CA VAL A 3 -7.39 -0.83 12.14
C VAL A 3 -7.36 0.69 12.07
N LEU A 4 -7.25 1.36 13.21
CA LEU A 4 -7.28 2.81 13.32
C LEU A 4 -5.91 3.32 13.76
N PHE A 5 -5.57 4.55 13.41
CA PHE A 5 -4.32 5.17 13.85
C PHE A 5 -4.63 6.37 14.74
N HIS A 6 -3.94 6.51 15.86
CA HIS A 6 -4.13 7.63 16.78
C HIS A 6 -3.29 8.83 16.33
N LEU A 7 -3.97 9.89 15.90
CA LEU A 7 -3.34 11.18 15.64
C LEU A 7 -3.55 12.10 16.83
N GLU A 8 -2.47 12.70 17.36
CA GLU A 8 -2.46 13.46 18.63
C GLU A 8 -3.58 14.52 18.73
N ASP A 9 -3.84 15.28 17.65
CA ASP A 9 -4.84 16.35 17.63
C ASP A 9 -6.24 15.92 17.16
N VAL A 10 -6.46 14.65 16.82
CA VAL A 10 -7.74 14.18 16.25
C VAL A 10 -8.31 13.01 17.02
N GLY A 11 -7.51 11.98 17.30
CA GLY A 11 -7.96 10.72 17.87
C GLY A 11 -7.77 9.55 16.91
N LEU A 12 -8.60 8.51 17.05
CA LEU A 12 -8.52 7.28 16.25
C LEU A 12 -9.16 7.46 14.88
N VAL A 13 -8.34 7.55 13.84
CA VAL A 13 -8.76 7.80 12.46
C VAL A 13 -8.57 6.57 11.57
N LYS A 14 -9.33 6.50 10.47
CA LYS A 14 -9.02 5.58 9.37
C LYS A 14 -7.79 6.05 8.61
N PHE A 15 -7.05 5.11 8.07
CA PHE A 15 -5.94 5.35 7.17
C PHE A 15 -5.88 4.28 6.10
N ASP A 16 -5.38 4.64 4.92
CA ASP A 16 -4.98 3.69 3.89
C ASP A 16 -3.46 3.76 3.69
N VAL A 17 -2.92 2.71 3.09
CA VAL A 17 -1.51 2.59 2.73
C VAL A 17 -1.44 2.36 1.23
N ARG A 18 -0.61 3.16 0.55
CA ARG A 18 -0.29 3.02 -0.86
C ARG A 18 1.12 2.47 -1.03
N TYR A 19 1.23 1.31 -1.67
CA TYR A 19 2.49 0.73 -2.09
C TYR A 19 2.68 0.88 -3.60
N ILE A 20 3.91 1.16 -4.02
CA ILE A 20 4.28 1.07 -5.44
C ILE A 20 4.80 -0.34 -5.72
N VAL A 21 4.14 -1.02 -6.66
CA VAL A 21 4.44 -2.40 -7.05
C VAL A 21 4.89 -2.44 -8.50
N LEU A 22 6.03 -3.08 -8.73
CA LEU A 22 6.69 -3.20 -10.03
C LEU A 22 6.49 -4.63 -10.56
N LEU A 23 5.68 -4.77 -11.61
CA LEU A 23 5.48 -6.04 -12.31
C LEU A 23 6.51 -6.17 -13.44
N LYS A 24 7.42 -7.13 -13.27
CA LYS A 24 8.50 -7.38 -14.23
C LYS A 24 8.17 -8.51 -15.22
N SER A 25 7.54 -9.56 -14.76
CA SER A 25 7.07 -10.67 -15.60
C SER A 25 5.90 -11.37 -14.91
N VAL A 26 5.03 -11.99 -15.69
CA VAL A 26 3.96 -12.88 -15.19
C VAL A 26 4.29 -14.36 -15.41
N ASN A 27 5.34 -14.68 -16.20
CA ASN A 27 5.79 -16.04 -16.45
C ASN A 27 7.34 -16.13 -16.57
N PRO A 28 8.06 -16.54 -15.50
CA PRO A 28 7.55 -16.69 -14.13
C PRO A 28 7.12 -15.34 -13.54
N LEU A 29 6.20 -15.36 -12.58
CA LEU A 29 5.78 -14.15 -11.88
C LEU A 29 6.99 -13.54 -11.14
N LYS A 30 7.29 -12.28 -11.44
CA LYS A 30 8.34 -11.48 -10.80
C LYS A 30 7.77 -10.14 -10.37
N LEU A 31 7.72 -9.92 -9.07
CA LEU A 31 7.20 -8.67 -8.49
C LEU A 31 8.23 -8.07 -7.54
N TYR A 32 8.30 -6.74 -7.58
CA TYR A 32 9.04 -5.95 -6.62
C TYR A 32 8.10 -4.93 -5.99
N VAL A 33 8.38 -4.53 -4.76
CA VAL A 33 7.70 -3.42 -4.07
C VAL A 33 8.74 -2.37 -3.75
N TYR A 34 8.40 -1.10 -3.92
CA TYR A 34 9.28 -0.01 -3.51
C TYR A 34 9.31 0.08 -1.98
N ASP A 35 10.48 0.28 -1.37
CA ASP A 35 10.67 0.19 0.09
C ASP A 35 9.99 1.34 0.86
N VAL A 36 9.47 2.32 0.13
CA VAL A 36 8.68 3.44 0.67
C VAL A 36 7.22 3.25 0.32
N PHE A 37 6.36 3.45 1.30
CA PHE A 37 4.91 3.53 1.13
C PHE A 37 4.37 4.90 1.55
N TRP A 38 3.17 5.22 1.07
CA TRP A 38 2.51 6.50 1.35
C TRP A 38 1.24 6.27 2.16
N LEU A 39 1.09 7.07 3.20
CA LEU A 39 -0.07 7.03 4.08
C LEU A 39 -1.02 8.18 3.73
N ARG A 40 -2.31 7.89 3.84
CA ARG A 40 -3.39 8.86 3.73
C ARG A 40 -4.36 8.64 4.87
N PHE A 41 -4.70 9.71 5.58
CA PHE A 41 -5.48 9.67 6.81
C PHE A 41 -6.81 10.39 6.62
N SER A 42 -7.83 9.86 7.27
CA SER A 42 -9.07 10.61 7.52
C SER A 42 -8.80 11.73 8.55
N ASN A 43 -9.57 12.81 8.48
CA ASN A 43 -9.38 14.00 9.29
C ASN A 43 -10.22 14.01 10.58
N ARG A 44 -11.16 13.06 10.72
CA ARG A 44 -12.05 12.95 11.87
C ARG A 44 -11.99 11.55 12.50
N PRO A 45 -12.26 11.44 13.82
CA PRO A 45 -12.34 10.15 14.48
C PRO A 45 -13.37 9.24 13.83
N PHE A 46 -13.02 7.96 13.71
CA PHE A 46 -13.91 6.98 13.11
C PHE A 46 -15.06 6.61 14.06
N SER A 47 -16.29 6.69 13.53
CA SER A 47 -17.52 6.18 14.13
C SER A 47 -18.51 5.83 13.01
N LEU A 48 -19.63 5.19 13.33
CA LEU A 48 -20.66 4.75 12.37
C LEU A 48 -21.96 5.57 12.45
N ASP A 49 -21.91 6.73 13.09
CA ASP A 49 -23.04 7.63 13.32
C ASP A 49 -23.34 8.58 12.14
N ASP A 50 -22.32 9.01 11.38
CA ASP A 50 -22.45 9.99 10.28
C ASP A 50 -21.81 9.49 8.96
N LEU A 51 -22.43 8.51 8.30
CA LEU A 51 -21.86 7.83 7.13
C LEU A 51 -21.60 8.73 5.91
N ASP A 52 -22.22 9.91 5.86
CA ASP A 52 -22.06 10.93 4.82
C ASP A 52 -20.89 11.90 5.09
N ASP A 53 -20.28 11.84 6.27
CA ASP A 53 -19.13 12.68 6.61
C ASP A 53 -17.87 12.21 5.85
N TYR A 54 -17.53 12.97 4.80
CA TYR A 54 -16.38 12.73 3.95
C TYR A 54 -15.06 12.64 4.74
N GLU A 55 -14.81 13.59 5.63
CA GLU A 55 -13.55 13.67 6.39
C GLU A 55 -13.40 12.56 7.43
N LYS A 56 -14.51 11.89 7.80
CA LYS A 56 -14.57 10.72 8.68
C LYS A 56 -14.38 9.42 7.89
N HIS A 57 -14.96 9.34 6.70
CA HIS A 57 -15.07 8.09 5.97
C HIS A 57 -14.12 7.92 4.77
N PHE A 58 -13.51 8.99 4.28
CA PHE A 58 -12.48 8.92 3.25
C PHE A 58 -11.12 9.30 3.82
N THR A 59 -10.06 8.79 3.20
CA THR A 59 -8.66 9.02 3.62
C THR A 59 -7.93 9.97 2.67
N VAL A 60 -8.51 10.24 1.51
CA VAL A 60 -7.89 11.00 0.42
C VAL A 60 -8.30 12.46 0.50
N MET A 61 -7.56 13.30 1.23
CA MET A 61 -7.97 14.70 1.47
C MET A 61 -7.62 15.69 0.35
N ASN A 62 -6.81 15.28 -0.62
CA ASN A 62 -6.29 16.14 -1.69
C ASN A 62 -7.31 16.56 -2.76
N TYR A 63 -8.56 16.10 -2.70
CA TYR A 63 -9.61 16.51 -3.66
C TYR A 63 -10.40 17.75 -3.22
N ALA A 64 -10.24 18.20 -1.98
CA ALA A 64 -10.93 19.36 -1.46
C ALA A 64 -9.92 20.47 -1.12
N PRO A 65 -9.94 21.62 -1.82
CA PRO A 65 -8.92 22.67 -1.69
C PRO A 65 -8.79 23.25 -0.29
N GLU A 66 -9.86 23.21 0.50
CA GLU A 66 -9.94 23.80 1.84
C GLU A 66 -9.60 22.81 2.96
N ILE A 67 -9.33 21.55 2.63
CA ILE A 67 -9.10 20.49 3.61
C ILE A 67 -7.60 20.31 3.84
N SER A 68 -7.20 20.33 5.12
CA SER A 68 -5.81 20.10 5.51
C SER A 68 -5.40 18.64 5.24
N LEU A 69 -4.23 18.47 4.64
CA LEU A 69 -3.64 17.15 4.41
C LEU A 69 -2.63 16.84 5.52
N LYS A 70 -2.93 15.79 6.30
CA LYS A 70 -1.97 15.26 7.28
C LYS A 70 -0.97 14.35 6.58
N GLN A 71 0.31 14.69 6.72
CA GLN A 71 1.41 13.94 6.12
C GLN A 71 2.30 13.36 7.22
N ILE A 72 2.32 12.02 7.30
CA ILE A 72 3.28 11.25 8.11
C ILE A 72 4.05 10.37 7.13
N HIS A 73 5.38 10.41 7.20
CA HIS A 73 6.23 9.58 6.35
C HIS A 73 6.32 8.15 6.91
N TYR A 74 6.56 7.15 6.07
CA TYR A 74 6.59 5.74 6.47
C TYR A 74 7.54 5.45 7.64
N ASN A 75 8.72 6.07 7.65
CA ASN A 75 9.75 5.92 8.68
C ASN A 75 9.37 6.57 10.02
N GLU A 76 8.48 7.57 10.00
CA GLU A 76 7.89 8.15 11.21
C GLU A 76 6.67 7.34 11.67
N PHE A 77 5.87 6.85 10.72
CA PHE A 77 4.67 6.07 10.99
C PHE A 77 4.99 4.73 11.67
N ILE A 78 5.99 3.98 11.18
CA ILE A 78 6.33 2.65 11.72
C ILE A 78 6.53 2.68 13.25
N PRO A 79 7.42 3.52 13.83
CA PRO A 79 7.61 3.53 15.27
C PRO A 79 6.37 4.00 16.04
N LEU A 80 5.57 4.92 15.49
CA LEU A 80 4.32 5.35 16.12
C LEU A 80 3.27 4.23 16.12
N PHE A 81 3.16 3.51 15.01
CA PHE A 81 2.27 2.38 14.84
C PHE A 81 2.65 1.23 15.78
N GLU A 82 3.91 0.86 15.83
CA GLU A 82 4.41 -0.20 16.72
C GLU A 82 4.30 0.20 18.19
N LYS A 83 4.41 1.49 18.52
CA LYS A 83 4.12 1.98 19.88
C LYS A 83 2.64 1.82 20.24
N GLN A 84 1.73 2.13 19.30
CA GLN A 84 0.29 1.98 19.51
C GLN A 84 -0.14 0.50 19.56
N TYR A 85 0.50 -0.34 18.76
CA TYR A 85 0.21 -1.76 18.60
C TYR A 85 1.45 -2.60 18.91
N SER A 86 1.88 -2.61 20.17
CA SER A 86 3.15 -3.21 20.61
C SER A 86 3.30 -4.71 20.37
N GLU A 87 2.21 -5.43 20.13
CA GLU A 87 2.20 -6.85 19.79
C GLU A 87 2.40 -7.11 18.28
N TYR A 88 2.39 -6.07 17.44
CA TYR A 88 2.40 -6.15 15.97
C TYR A 88 3.53 -5.29 15.41
N SER A 89 4.62 -5.94 14.98
CA SER A 89 5.65 -5.24 14.21
C SER A 89 5.12 -4.90 12.82
N TRP A 90 5.46 -3.72 12.30
CA TRP A 90 5.07 -3.33 10.95
C TRP A 90 5.61 -4.31 9.92
N LYS A 91 6.83 -4.81 10.14
CA LYS A 91 7.45 -5.82 9.28
C LYS A 91 6.55 -7.04 9.07
N THR A 92 5.96 -7.59 10.14
CA THR A 92 5.05 -8.75 10.03
C THR A 92 3.76 -8.39 9.31
N VAL A 93 3.21 -7.19 9.55
CA VAL A 93 2.04 -6.69 8.81
C VAL A 93 2.35 -6.57 7.31
N GLU A 94 3.54 -6.07 6.99
CA GLU A 94 4.01 -5.88 5.62
C GLU A 94 4.27 -7.22 4.90
N GLU A 95 4.76 -8.24 5.60
CA GLU A 95 4.86 -9.60 5.07
C GLU A 95 3.48 -10.15 4.63
N ASP A 96 2.43 -9.91 5.42
CA ASP A 96 1.06 -10.30 5.05
C ASP A 96 0.51 -9.46 3.88
N ILE A 97 0.84 -8.15 3.83
CA ILE A 97 0.50 -7.28 2.70
C ILE A 97 1.15 -7.80 1.40
N PHE A 98 2.45 -8.10 1.43
CA PHE A 98 3.18 -8.57 0.26
C PHE A 98 2.68 -9.93 -0.20
N LYS A 99 2.34 -10.83 0.74
CA LYS A 99 1.66 -12.09 0.41
C LYS A 99 0.34 -11.85 -0.32
N ALA A 100 -0.49 -10.91 0.16
CA ALA A 100 -1.75 -10.55 -0.51
C ALA A 100 -1.51 -10.00 -1.93
N PHE A 101 -0.44 -9.22 -2.16
CA PHE A 101 -0.07 -8.75 -3.50
C PHE A 101 0.33 -9.90 -4.42
N VAL A 102 1.16 -10.83 -3.94
CA VAL A 102 1.56 -12.02 -4.73
C VAL A 102 0.32 -12.85 -5.10
N GLU A 103 -0.59 -13.09 -4.16
CA GLU A 103 -1.84 -13.81 -4.40
C GLU A 103 -2.74 -13.08 -5.42
N LEU A 104 -2.86 -11.76 -5.30
CA LEU A 104 -3.59 -10.92 -6.24
C LEU A 104 -3.07 -11.05 -7.67
N PHE A 105 -1.75 -10.93 -7.89
CA PHE A 105 -1.17 -11.04 -9.23
C PHE A 105 -1.22 -12.48 -9.76
N ARG A 106 -1.05 -13.50 -8.90
CA ARG A 106 -1.26 -14.90 -9.31
C ARG A 106 -2.69 -15.12 -9.81
N ALA A 107 -3.68 -14.59 -9.09
CA ALA A 107 -5.08 -14.67 -9.51
C ALA A 107 -5.32 -13.89 -10.81
N ALA A 108 -4.75 -12.70 -10.95
CA ALA A 108 -4.86 -11.88 -12.15
C ALA A 108 -4.23 -12.54 -13.40
N CYS A 109 -3.22 -13.39 -13.22
CA CYS A 109 -2.54 -14.10 -14.31
C CYS A 109 -3.05 -15.55 -14.50
N ALA A 110 -4.04 -15.99 -13.72
CA ALA A 110 -4.49 -17.39 -13.71
C ALA A 110 -5.30 -17.80 -14.96
N LYS A 111 -5.77 -16.83 -15.75
CA LYS A 111 -6.57 -17.06 -16.96
C LYS A 111 -5.93 -16.38 -18.17
N PRO A 112 -6.09 -16.95 -19.38
CA PRO A 112 -5.65 -16.30 -20.59
C PRO A 112 -6.47 -15.02 -20.87
N ALA A 113 -5.94 -14.19 -21.76
CA ALA A 113 -6.64 -13.01 -22.27
C ALA A 113 -7.96 -13.43 -22.92
N PRO A 114 -9.04 -12.64 -22.75
CA PRO A 114 -9.07 -11.32 -22.12
C PRO A 114 -9.36 -11.35 -20.60
N LEU A 115 -9.44 -12.53 -19.97
CA LEU A 115 -9.87 -12.66 -18.57
C LEU A 115 -8.75 -12.43 -17.55
N GLY A 116 -7.50 -12.51 -17.98
CA GLY A 116 -6.33 -12.31 -17.13
C GLY A 116 -5.18 -11.63 -17.86
N ILE A 117 -4.19 -11.21 -17.08
CA ILE A 117 -2.95 -10.59 -17.54
C ILE A 117 -2.07 -11.70 -18.14
N CYS A 118 -1.74 -11.58 -19.43
CA CYS A 118 -0.93 -12.55 -20.15
C CYS A 118 0.55 -12.17 -20.22
N ASP A 119 1.37 -13.20 -20.41
CA ASP A 119 2.79 -13.03 -20.63
C ASP A 119 3.09 -12.30 -21.95
N TYR A 120 4.02 -11.35 -21.87
CA TYR A 120 4.65 -10.74 -23.01
C TYR A 120 6.07 -10.31 -22.58
N PRO A 121 7.14 -10.85 -23.19
CA PRO A 121 8.51 -10.68 -22.68
C PRO A 121 8.98 -9.23 -22.48
N SER A 122 8.44 -8.29 -23.26
CA SER A 122 8.79 -6.86 -23.18
C SER A 122 7.82 -6.02 -22.36
N SER A 123 6.77 -6.61 -21.80
CA SER A 123 5.80 -5.88 -20.96
C SER A 123 6.31 -5.72 -19.54
N ARG A 124 6.23 -4.50 -19.03
CA ARG A 124 6.52 -4.12 -17.64
C ARG A 124 5.41 -3.19 -17.18
N ALA A 125 5.11 -3.17 -15.89
CA ALA A 125 4.10 -2.27 -15.36
C ALA A 125 4.45 -1.76 -13.96
N VAL A 126 4.03 -0.53 -13.69
CA VAL A 126 4.08 0.10 -12.38
C VAL A 126 2.64 0.28 -11.92
N TYR A 127 2.34 -0.25 -10.74
CA TYR A 127 1.04 -0.12 -10.10
C TYR A 127 1.17 0.60 -8.76
N ALA A 128 0.15 1.36 -8.36
CA ALA A 128 -0.05 1.70 -6.96
C ALA A 128 -1.20 0.85 -6.41
N ILE A 129 -0.93 0.10 -5.35
CA ILE A 129 -1.95 -0.68 -4.67
C ILE A 129 -2.31 0.04 -3.37
N ASP A 130 -3.59 0.36 -3.26
CA ASP A 130 -4.14 1.04 -2.11
C ASP A 130 -4.86 0.00 -1.25
N LEU A 131 -4.54 -0.03 0.04
CA LEU A 131 -5.12 -0.99 0.96
C LEU A 131 -5.43 -0.37 2.31
N MET A 132 -6.33 -1.02 3.03
CA MET A 132 -6.55 -0.81 4.45
C MET A 132 -6.29 -2.10 5.22
N LEU A 133 -6.15 -1.98 6.54
CA LEU A 133 -6.07 -3.11 7.44
C LEU A 133 -7.41 -3.27 8.17
N LYS A 134 -7.87 -4.51 8.33
CA LYS A 134 -9.00 -4.84 9.21
C LYS A 134 -8.54 -5.76 10.33
N TRP A 135 -9.15 -5.62 11.49
CA TRP A 135 -9.05 -6.63 12.55
C TRP A 135 -9.87 -7.85 12.18
N GLU A 136 -9.25 -9.02 12.25
CA GLU A 136 -9.89 -10.31 12.09
C GLU A 136 -9.45 -11.27 13.19
N SER A 137 -10.38 -12.12 13.66
CA SER A 137 -10.10 -13.10 14.71
C SER A 137 -9.71 -14.43 14.08
N SER A 138 -8.54 -14.94 14.43
CA SER A 138 -8.14 -16.30 14.11
C SER A 138 -8.99 -17.30 14.92
N GLY A 139 -9.06 -18.56 14.45
CA GLY A 139 -9.85 -19.62 15.12
C GLY A 139 -9.45 -19.92 16.58
N ASN A 140 -8.28 -19.43 17.03
CA ASN A 140 -7.80 -19.49 18.41
C ASN A 140 -8.11 -18.22 19.25
N GLY A 141 -8.89 -17.28 18.70
CA GLY A 141 -9.26 -16.03 19.36
C GLY A 141 -8.22 -14.91 19.27
N LYS A 142 -7.03 -15.16 18.71
CA LYS A 142 -6.00 -14.12 18.51
C LYS A 142 -6.41 -13.20 17.36
N GLN A 143 -6.32 -11.89 17.57
CA GLN A 143 -6.54 -10.93 16.48
C GLN A 143 -5.33 -10.88 15.54
N HIS A 144 -5.59 -10.64 14.27
CA HIS A 144 -4.59 -10.30 13.27
C HIS A 144 -5.09 -9.16 12.39
N MET A 145 -4.15 -8.44 11.80
CA MET A 145 -4.44 -7.35 10.87
C MET A 145 -4.45 -7.93 9.46
N GLN A 146 -5.63 -8.13 8.90
CA GLN A 146 -5.79 -8.66 7.55
C GLN A 146 -5.74 -7.51 6.53
N PRO A 147 -4.84 -7.55 5.53
CA PRO A 147 -4.84 -6.60 4.43
C PRO A 147 -6.11 -6.68 3.60
N GLN A 148 -6.68 -5.53 3.25
CA GLN A 148 -7.85 -5.36 2.39
C GLN A 148 -7.47 -4.45 1.23
N VAL A 149 -7.23 -5.04 0.06
CA VAL A 149 -6.99 -4.28 -1.18
C VAL A 149 -8.24 -3.51 -1.54
N LEU A 150 -8.11 -2.20 -1.72
CA LEU A 150 -9.18 -1.30 -2.14
C LEU A 150 -9.20 -1.16 -3.66
N GLU A 151 -8.04 -0.85 -4.24
CA GLU A 151 -7.88 -0.61 -5.67
C GLU A 151 -6.44 -0.86 -6.14
N VAL A 152 -6.29 -1.06 -7.44
CA VAL A 152 -5.01 -1.23 -8.12
C VAL A 152 -4.94 -0.24 -9.27
N ASN A 153 -4.08 0.77 -9.14
CA ASN A 153 -3.96 1.87 -10.06
C ASN A 153 -2.82 1.62 -11.05
N PHE A 154 -3.12 1.53 -12.34
CA PHE A 154 -2.10 1.47 -13.40
C PHE A 154 -1.59 2.88 -13.74
N ASN A 155 -0.28 3.06 -13.86
CA ASN A 155 0.37 4.36 -14.06
C ASN A 155 -0.02 5.39 -12.98
N PRO A 156 0.29 5.11 -11.71
CA PRO A 156 -0.10 6.00 -10.62
C PRO A 156 0.61 7.35 -10.70
N ASP A 157 0.01 8.36 -10.08
CA ASP A 157 0.69 9.62 -9.81
C ASP A 157 1.87 9.40 -8.85
N CYS A 158 3.04 9.87 -9.28
CA CYS A 158 4.32 9.74 -8.59
C CYS A 158 4.94 11.10 -8.24
N GLU A 159 4.19 12.22 -8.30
CA GLU A 159 4.74 13.55 -8.02
C GLU A 159 5.43 13.61 -6.64
N ARG A 160 4.76 13.10 -5.60
CA ARG A 160 5.33 13.03 -4.25
C ARG A 160 6.52 12.07 -4.19
N ALA A 161 6.47 10.95 -4.89
CA ALA A 161 7.58 10.00 -4.93
C ALA A 161 8.83 10.66 -5.51
N CYS A 162 8.71 11.37 -6.63
CA CYS A 162 9.82 12.12 -7.24
C CYS A 162 10.32 13.26 -6.36
N LYS A 163 9.40 13.96 -5.66
CA LYS A 163 9.76 15.07 -4.77
C LYS A 163 10.60 14.62 -3.57
N TYR A 164 10.23 13.50 -2.94
CA TYR A 164 10.88 13.02 -1.71
C TYR A 164 11.98 11.97 -1.97
N HIS A 165 11.94 11.29 -3.11
CA HIS A 165 12.89 10.26 -3.51
C HIS A 165 13.38 10.54 -4.95
N PRO A 166 14.40 11.41 -5.12
CA PRO A 166 14.85 11.83 -6.46
C PRO A 166 15.34 10.70 -7.36
N THR A 167 15.76 9.57 -6.78
CA THR A 167 16.17 8.36 -7.53
C THR A 167 15.00 7.46 -7.93
N PHE A 168 13.76 7.78 -7.54
CA PHE A 168 12.59 6.89 -7.68
C PHE A 168 12.46 6.29 -9.07
N PHE A 169 12.46 7.10 -10.13
CA PHE A 169 12.34 6.56 -11.49
C PHE A 169 13.61 5.86 -11.95
N ASN A 170 14.80 6.25 -11.48
CA ASN A 170 16.02 5.50 -11.77
C ASN A 170 15.91 4.09 -11.19
N ASP A 171 15.45 3.96 -9.95
CA ASP A 171 15.27 2.68 -9.26
C ASP A 171 14.24 1.80 -9.99
N VAL A 172 13.12 2.40 -10.43
CA VAL A 172 12.10 1.73 -11.25
C VAL A 172 12.69 1.24 -12.58
N PHE A 173 13.45 2.08 -13.30
CA PHE A 173 14.02 1.74 -14.59
C PHE A 173 15.11 0.66 -14.46
N CYS A 174 16.01 0.80 -13.49
CA CYS A 174 17.04 -0.19 -13.18
C CYS A 174 16.41 -1.56 -12.89
N THR A 175 15.33 -1.58 -12.10
CA THR A 175 14.63 -2.83 -11.72
C THR A 175 13.90 -3.48 -12.90
N LEU A 176 13.11 -2.71 -13.65
CA LEU A 176 12.22 -3.25 -14.68
C LEU A 176 12.92 -3.50 -16.03
N PHE A 177 13.93 -2.71 -16.37
CA PHE A 177 14.51 -2.68 -17.73
C PHE A 177 16.00 -2.99 -17.79
N LEU A 178 16.77 -2.75 -16.72
CA LEU A 178 18.21 -3.04 -16.70
C LEU A 178 18.58 -4.35 -15.97
N ASP A 179 17.62 -4.99 -15.30
CA ASP A 179 17.86 -6.17 -14.47
C ASP A 179 18.80 -5.94 -13.27
N GLU A 180 18.85 -4.71 -12.74
CA GLU A 180 19.79 -4.29 -11.67
C GLU A 180 19.08 -3.83 -10.37
N PRO A 181 18.29 -4.68 -9.68
CA PRO A 181 17.54 -4.26 -8.49
C PRO A 181 18.41 -4.07 -7.23
N ASN A 182 19.63 -4.61 -7.19
CA ASN A 182 20.43 -4.71 -5.95
C ASN A 182 20.87 -3.36 -5.35
N ASN A 183 20.87 -2.28 -6.14
CA ASN A 183 21.23 -0.92 -5.72
C ASN A 183 20.03 0.02 -5.71
N CYS A 184 18.82 -0.53 -5.81
CA CYS A 184 17.56 0.22 -5.86
C CYS A 184 16.80 0.07 -4.54
N HIS A 185 15.92 1.02 -4.23
CA HIS A 185 15.04 0.96 -3.05
C HIS A 185 13.81 0.08 -3.32
N VAL A 186 14.05 -1.19 -3.66
CA VAL A 186 13.01 -2.16 -3.97
C VAL A 186 13.28 -3.51 -3.31
N THR A 187 12.21 -4.18 -2.90
CA THR A 187 12.23 -5.53 -2.35
C THR A 187 11.53 -6.49 -3.32
N SER A 188 12.20 -7.59 -3.68
CA SER A 188 11.58 -8.68 -4.46
C SER A 188 10.63 -9.47 -3.58
N ILE A 189 9.38 -9.65 -4.02
CA ILE A 189 8.34 -10.36 -3.23
C ILE A 189 7.93 -11.71 -3.82
N VAL A 190 8.27 -11.98 -5.10
CA VAL A 190 8.16 -13.29 -5.77
C VAL A 190 9.06 -13.33 -7.00
#